data_AF-A0A418KNU2-F1
#
_entry.id   AF-A0A418KNU2-F1
#
_cell.length_a   1.000
_cell.length_b   1.000
_cell.length_c   1.000
_cell.angle_alpha   90.00
_cell.angle_beta   90.00
_cell.angle_gamma   90.00
#
_symmetry.space_group_name_H-M   'P 1'
#
loop_
_entity.id
_entity.type
_entity.pdbx_description
1 polymer ?
#
loop_
_entity_poly.entity_id
_entity_poly.type
_entity_poly.pdbx_seq_one_letter_code
_entity_poly.pdbx_strand_id
1 'polypeptide(L)'
;MTAAIVAGLLAGYGIAIPVGAVGAYLVALTARTSLTVGAGAALGVAAVDGGYAIAAVLGGAALAGAIEPYAGPLRWASAAVLLVMAA
;
A
#
# COMPACT_ATOMS: atom_id res chain seq x y z
N MET A 1 1.31 -21.06 -3.37
CA MET A 1 2.44 -20.29 -2.81
C MET A 1 3.03 -19.33 -3.83
N THR A 2 3.53 -19.82 -4.96
CA THR A 2 4.24 -19.03 -5.98
C THR A 2 3.40 -17.91 -6.58
N ALA A 3 2.12 -18.18 -6.89
CA ALA A 3 1.21 -17.16 -7.43
C ALA A 3 0.98 -15.99 -6.45
N ALA A 4 0.88 -16.25 -5.14
CA ALA A 4 0.71 -15.21 -4.13
C ALA A 4 1.98 -14.36 -3.98
N ILE A 5 3.16 -14.99 -4.03
CA ILE A 5 4.44 -14.28 -4.01
C ILE A 5 4.58 -13.39 -5.25
N VAL A 6 4.30 -13.92 -6.44
CA VAL A 6 4.36 -13.16 -7.70
C VAL A 6 3.33 -12.02 -7.72
N ALA A 7 2.11 -12.27 -7.27
CA ALA A 7 1.07 -11.24 -7.16
C ALA A 7 1.47 -10.13 -6.16
N GLY A 8 2.02 -10.51 -5.01
CA GLY A 8 2.55 -9.56 -4.03
C GLY A 8 3.72 -8.74 -4.58
N LEU A 9 4.63 -9.37 -5.32
CA LEU A 9 5.75 -8.69 -5.97
C LEU A 9 5.26 -7.69 -7.02
N LEU A 10 4.34 -8.12 -7.91
CA LEU A 10 3.76 -7.26 -8.94
C LEU A 10 2.95 -6.10 -8.35
N ALA A 11 2.17 -6.34 -7.29
CA ALA A 11 1.47 -5.28 -6.58
C ALA A 11 2.44 -4.29 -5.93
N GLY A 12 3.49 -4.79 -5.27
CA GLY A 12 4.55 -3.96 -4.70
C GLY A 12 5.29 -3.12 -5.75
N TYR A 13 5.65 -3.71 -6.89
CA TYR A 13 6.24 -2.99 -8.02
C TYR A 13 5.28 -1.96 -8.61
N GLY A 14 4.00 -2.30 -8.75
CA GLY A 14 2.97 -1.37 -9.22
C GLY A 14 2.78 -0.16 -8.31
N ILE A 15 2.97 -0.32 -7.00
CA ILE A 15 2.94 0.77 -6.00
C ILE A 15 4.26 1.56 -5.99
N ALA A 16 5.40 0.90 -6.23
CA ALA A 16 6.72 1.52 -6.17
C ALA A 16 7.13 2.29 -7.44
N ILE A 17 6.62 1.91 -8.62
CA ILE A 17 6.95 2.54 -9.90
C ILE A 17 6.45 3.99 -10.01
N PRO A 18 5.22 4.34 -9.56
CA PRO A 18 4.80 5.73 -9.49
C PRO A 18 5.48 6.43 -8.31
N VAL A 19 6.05 7.62 -8.55
CA VAL A 19 6.43 8.53 -7.45
C VAL A 19 5.15 9.08 -6.84
N GLY A 20 4.54 8.31 -5.92
CA GLY A 20 3.32 8.73 -5.22
C GLY A 20 3.54 10.01 -4.41
N ALA A 21 2.44 10.62 -3.94
CA ALA A 21 2.49 11.86 -3.16
C ALA A 21 3.44 11.78 -1.95
N VAL A 22 3.49 10.62 -1.28
CA VAL A 22 4.41 10.37 -0.16
C VAL A 22 5.87 10.35 -0.63
N GLY A 23 6.18 9.73 -1.77
CA GLY A 23 7.52 9.72 -2.35
C GLY A 23 7.98 11.12 -2.73
N ALA A 24 7.13 11.88 -3.43
CA ALA A 24 7.40 13.28 -3.78
C ALA A 24 7.61 14.16 -2.54
N TYR A 25 6.80 13.96 -1.49
CA TYR A 25 6.97 14.62 -0.21
C TYR A 25 8.29 14.28 0.46
N LEU A 26 8.68 12.99 0.50
CA LEU A 26 9.95 12.56 1.10
C LEU A 26 11.15 13.12 0.33
N VAL A 27 11.10 13.16 -1.01
CA VAL A 27 12.14 13.81 -1.83
C VAL A 27 12.23 15.30 -1.51
N ALA A 28 11.10 16.00 -1.47
CA ALA A 28 11.07 17.43 -1.16
C ALA A 28 11.52 17.73 0.29
N LEU A 29 11.16 16.88 1.25
CA LEU A 29 11.61 16.98 2.64
C LEU A 29 13.12 16.78 2.73
N THR A 30 13.65 15.76 2.07
CA THR A 30 15.08 15.44 2.02
C THR A 30 15.87 16.59 1.39
N ALA A 31 15.36 17.16 0.29
CA ALA A 31 15.97 18.29 -0.38
C ALA A 31 16.01 19.57 0.48
N ARG A 32 15.04 19.75 1.39
CA ARG A 32 14.94 20.92 2.29
C ARG A 32 15.65 20.75 3.63
N THR A 33 16.01 19.53 4.02
CA THR A 33 16.57 19.24 5.36
C THR A 33 17.92 18.55 5.25
N SER A 34 17.95 17.22 5.19
CA SER A 34 19.15 16.42 5.02
C SER A 34 18.79 14.97 4.66
N LEU A 35 19.79 14.21 4.18
CA LEU A 35 19.64 12.78 3.90
C LEU A 35 19.27 11.96 5.15
N THR A 36 19.77 12.34 6.33
CA THR A 36 19.47 11.64 7.59
C THR A 36 18.01 11.83 8.01
N VAL A 37 17.48 13.05 7.88
CA VAL A 37 16.06 13.33 8.17
C VAL A 37 15.16 12.62 7.16
N GLY A 38 15.51 12.66 5.88
CA GLY A 38 14.81 11.93 4.82
C GLY A 38 14.76 10.42 5.06
N ALA A 39 15.91 9.82 5.38
CA ALA A 39 16.01 8.38 5.67
C ALA A 39 15.20 7.99 6.92
N GLY A 40 15.24 8.80 7.99
CA GLY A 40 14.43 8.60 9.19
C GLY A 40 12.93 8.67 8.90
N ALA A 41 12.49 9.64 8.09
CA ALA A 41 11.09 9.76 7.68
C ALA A 41 10.65 8.56 6.82
N ALA A 42 11.48 8.11 5.87
CA ALA A 42 11.19 6.95 5.04
C ALA A 42 11.09 5.66 5.87
N LEU A 43 12.00 5.44 6.82
CA LEU A 43 11.95 4.31 7.74
C LEU A 43 10.71 4.34 8.64
N GLY A 44 10.29 5.52 9.09
CA GLY A 44 9.06 5.69 9.85
C GLY A 44 7.82 5.27 9.05
N VAL A 45 7.70 5.73 7.80
CA VAL A 45 6.61 5.32 6.89
C VAL A 45 6.63 3.81 6.68
N ALA A 46 7.80 3.24 6.40
CA ALA A 46 7.95 1.80 6.18
C ALA A 46 7.58 0.97 7.43
N ALA A 47 7.93 1.44 8.63
CA ALA A 47 7.59 0.76 9.88
C ALA A 47 6.07 0.74 10.13
N VAL A 48 5.39 1.86 9.87
CA VAL A 48 3.93 1.95 10.00
C VAL A 48 3.24 1.03 8.99
N ASP A 49 3.68 1.03 7.73
CA ASP A 49 3.15 0.15 6.69
C ASP A 49 3.36 -1.33 7.02
N GLY A 50 4.56 -1.69 7.50
CA GLY A 50 4.86 -3.03 8.00
C GLY A 50 3.95 -3.45 9.16
N GLY A 51 3.64 -2.52 10.07
CA GLY A 51 2.68 -2.75 11.15
C GLY A 51 1.27 -3.08 10.62
N TYR A 52 0.79 -2.33 9.63
CA TYR A 52 -0.50 -2.61 8.99
C TYR A 52 -0.50 -3.96 8.25
N ALA A 53 0.59 -4.29 7.56
CA ALA A 53 0.74 -5.58 6.88
C ALA A 53 0.68 -6.75 7.89
N ILE A 54 1.35 -6.64 9.03
CA ILE A 54 1.30 -7.66 10.10
C ILE A 54 -0.13 -7.79 10.63
N ALA A 55 -0.80 -6.67 10.94
CA ALA A 55 -2.19 -6.68 11.39
C ALA A 55 -3.13 -7.33 10.37
N ALA A 56 -2.95 -7.03 9.08
CA ALA A 56 -3.72 -7.59 7.99
C ALA A 56 -3.49 -9.10 7.82
N VAL A 57 -2.25 -9.57 7.95
CA VAL A 57 -1.94 -11.01 7.84
C VAL A 57 -2.50 -11.79 9.03
N LEU A 58 -2.35 -11.26 10.26
CA LEU A 58 -2.85 -11.92 11.47
C LEU A 58 -4.38 -11.92 11.55
N GLY A 59 -5.05 -10.84 11.11
CA GLY A 59 -6.51 -10.73 11.11
C GLY A 59 -7.20 -11.30 9.87
N GLY A 60 -6.47 -11.45 8.76
CA GLY A 60 -7.03 -11.67 7.43
C GLY A 60 -7.78 -12.99 7.27
N ALA A 61 -7.33 -14.08 7.89
CA ALA A 61 -7.96 -15.40 7.72
C ALA A 61 -9.36 -15.47 8.36
N ALA A 62 -9.54 -14.87 9.53
CA ALA A 62 -10.84 -14.81 10.21
C ALA A 62 -11.80 -13.85 9.49
N LEU A 63 -11.27 -12.74 8.96
CA LEU A 63 -12.05 -11.71 8.30
C LEU A 63 -12.43 -12.08 6.85
N ALA A 64 -11.59 -12.85 6.16
CA ALA A 64 -11.84 -13.28 4.78
C ALA A 64 -13.14 -14.09 4.65
N GLY A 65 -13.38 -15.03 5.56
CA GLY A 65 -14.62 -15.83 5.55
C GLY A 65 -15.88 -15.00 5.77
N ALA A 66 -15.79 -13.93 6.56
CA ALA A 66 -16.91 -13.03 6.82
C ALA A 66 -17.19 -12.04 5.67
N ILE A 67 -16.15 -11.67 4.91
CA ILE A 67 -16.23 -10.69 3.81
C ILE A 67 -16.57 -11.34 2.46
N GLU A 68 -16.30 -12.64 2.28
CA GLU A 68 -16.51 -13.37 1.02
C GLU A 68 -17.88 -13.09 0.34
N PRO A 69 -19.03 -13.04 1.06
CA PRO A 69 -20.32 -12.74 0.45
C PRO A 69 -20.41 -11.35 -0.19
N TYR A 70 -19.62 -10.40 0.30
CA TYR A 70 -19.61 -9.00 -0.13
C TYR A 70 -18.45 -8.67 -1.08
N ALA A 71 -17.56 -9.63 -1.38
CA ALA A 71 -16.37 -9.41 -2.20
C ALA A 71 -16.71 -8.91 -3.61
N GLY A 72 -17.79 -9.42 -4.22
CA GLY A 72 -18.27 -8.99 -5.54
C GLY A 72 -18.68 -7.51 -5.58
N PRO A 73 -19.65 -7.07 -4.75
CA PRO A 73 -20.04 -5.67 -4.64
C PRO A 73 -18.87 -4.73 -4.30
N LEU A 74 -17.99 -5.16 -3.39
CA LEU A 74 -16.86 -4.34 -2.94
C LEU A 74 -15.84 -4.12 -4.07
N ARG A 75 -15.59 -5.12 -4.92
CA ARG A 75 -14.72 -4.98 -6.10
C ARG A 75 -15.23 -3.94 -7.08
N TRP A 76 -16.54 -3.94 -7.36
CA TRP A 76 -17.15 -2.96 -8.25
C TRP A 76 -17.14 -1.55 -7.66
N ALA A 77 -17.40 -1.42 -6.35
CA ALA A 77 -17.28 -0.15 -5.66
C ALA A 77 -15.84 0.40 -5.73
N SER A 78 -14.83 -0.43 -5.45
CA SER A 78 -13.42 -0.06 -5.59
C SER A 78 -13.08 0.36 -7.02
N ALA A 79 -13.54 -0.39 -8.03
CA ALA A 79 -13.33 -0.03 -9.43
C ALA A 79 -13.95 1.33 -9.78
N ALA A 80 -15.17 1.61 -9.32
CA ALA A 80 -15.82 2.89 -9.52
C ALA A 80 -15.04 4.04 -8.86
N VAL A 81 -14.56 3.86 -7.63
CA VAL A 81 -13.74 4.87 -6.94
C VAL A 81 -12.44 5.12 -7.72
N LEU A 82 -11.76 4.07 -8.18
CA LEU A 82 -10.54 4.21 -8.98
C LEU A 82 -10.80 4.95 -10.30
N LEU A 83 -11.93 4.68 -10.96
CA LEU A 83 -12.33 5.39 -12.18
C LEU A 83 -12.62 6.87 -11.92
N VAL A 84 -13.27 7.20 -10.80
CA VAL A 84 -13.52 8.60 -10.40
C VAL A 84 -12.21 9.33 -10.11
N MET A 85 -11.26 8.69 -9.43
CA MET A 85 -9.95 9.29 -9.14
C MET A 85 -9.08 9.45 -10.39
N ALA A 86 -9.33 8.67 -11.44
CA ALA A 86 -8.60 8.71 -12.70
C ALA A 86 -9.18 9.71 -13.72
N ALA A 87 -10.45 10.10 -13.57
CA ALA A 87 -11.13 11.10 -14.40
C ALA A 87 -10.77 12.53 -13.99
#